data_AF-A0A072UG60-F1
#
_entry.id   AF-A0A072UG60-F1
#
_cell.length_a   1.000
_cell.length_b   1.000
_cell.length_c   1.000
_cell.angle_alpha   90.00
_cell.angle_beta   90.00
_cell.angle_gamma   90.00
#
_symmetry.space_group_name_H-M   'P 1'
#
loop_
_entity.id
_entity.type
_entity.pdbx_description
1 polymer ?
#
loop_
_entity_poly.entity_id
_entity_poly.type
_entity_poly.pdbx_seq_one_letter_code
_entity_poly.pdbx_strand_id
1 'polypeptide(L)' 'MTKTFKFIHVMILFLSLFFVAESFFVDTPCKIDEDCPQFQRPWSQIVKYYCIADQCFYYIKHIK' A
#
# COMPACT_ATOMS: atom_id res chain seq x y z
N MET A 1 22.56 25.33 -13.28
CA MET A 1 22.73 23.88 -13.55
C MET A 1 22.78 23.04 -12.26
N THR A 2 23.62 23.36 -11.27
CA THR A 2 23.73 22.62 -10.00
C THR A 2 22.48 22.62 -9.12
N LYS A 3 21.68 23.69 -9.15
CA LYS A 3 20.40 23.79 -8.42
C LYS A 3 19.37 22.77 -8.94
N THR A 4 19.34 22.55 -10.26
CA THR A 4 18.42 21.60 -10.90
C THR A 4 18.79 20.15 -10.56
N PHE A 5 20.09 19.84 -10.52
CA PHE A 5 20.59 18.52 -10.10
C PHE A 5 20.20 18.17 -8.66
N LYS A 6 20.33 19.13 -7.74
CA LYS A 6 19.90 18.96 -6.33
C LYS A 6 18.41 18.64 -6.23
N PHE A 7 17.58 19.36 -6.99
CA PHE A 7 16.13 19.15 -7.00
C PHE A 7 15.75 17.75 -7.51
N ILE A 8 16.34 17.32 -8.63
CA ILE A 8 16.11 15.98 -9.19
C ILE A 8 16.48 14.89 -8.18
N HIS A 9 17.61 15.05 -7.47
CA HIS A 9 18.04 14.07 -6.46
C HIS A 9 17.07 13.96 -5.29
N VAL A 10 16.57 15.09 -4.78
CA VAL A 10 15.55 15.10 -3.72
C VAL A 10 14.25 14.45 -4.21
N MET A 11 13.86 14.71 -5.46
CA MET A 11 12.65 14.13 -6.04
C MET A 11 12.76 12.60 -6.19
N ILE A 12 13.91 12.08 -6.65
CA ILE A 12 14.16 10.64 -6.75
C ILE A 12 14.14 9.98 -5.37
N LEU A 13 14.73 10.61 -4.36
CA LEU A 13 14.70 10.11 -2.99
C LEU A 13 13.26 10.03 -2.45
N PHE A 14 12.46 11.07 -2.68
CA PHE A 14 11.05 11.08 -2.30
C PHE A 14 10.24 9.98 -2.99
N LEU A 15 10.42 9.81 -4.30
CA LEU A 15 9.76 8.74 -5.06
C LEU A 15 10.19 7.36 -4.57
N SER A 16 11.47 7.17 -4.25
CA SER A 16 12.00 5.91 -3.73
C SER A 16 11.37 5.56 -2.37
N LEU A 17 11.28 6.53 -1.46
CA LEU A 17 10.61 6.37 -0.16
C LEU A 17 9.13 6.01 -0.31
N PHE A 18 8.45 6.65 -1.26
CA PHE A 18 7.04 6.40 -1.53
C PHE A 18 6.81 4.98 -2.06
N PHE A 19 7.65 4.53 -3.00
CA PHE A 19 7.56 3.19 -3.57
C PHE A 19 7.83 2.09 -2.54
N VAL A 20 8.81 2.32 -1.66
CA VAL A 20 9.09 1.42 -0.53
C VAL A 20 7.90 1.37 0.44
N ALA A 21 7.30 2.51 0.77
CA ALA A 21 6.13 2.56 1.66
C ALA A 21 4.91 1.79 1.10
N GLU A 22 4.64 1.87 -0.21
CA GLU A 22 3.56 1.08 -0.81
C GLU A 22 3.87 -0.43 -0.82
N SER A 23 5.13 -0.82 -0.98
CA SER A 23 5.53 -2.22 -0.93
C SER A 23 5.36 -2.86 0.45
N PHE A 24 5.56 -2.10 1.53
CA PHE A 24 5.41 -2.60 2.91
C PHE A 24 3.97 -3.02 3.26
N PHE A 25 2.95 -2.47 2.59
CA PHE A 25 1.57 -2.91 2.81
C PHE A 25 1.30 -4.32 2.28
N VAL A 26 2.14 -4.82 1.36
CA VAL A 26 1.95 -6.13 0.68
C VAL A 26 2.43 -7.31 1.54
N ASP A 27 3.33 -7.08 2.49
CA ASP A 27 3.93 -8.13 3.32
C ASP A 27 3.49 -8.05 4.79
N THR A 28 2.27 -7.61 5.06
CA THR A 28 1.75 -7.61 6.44
C THR A 28 1.47 -9.06 6.86
N PRO A 29 2.20 -9.63 7.84
CA PRO A 29 1.98 -11.01 8.25
C PRO A 29 0.65 -11.15 9.00
N CYS A 30 -0.04 -12.26 8.79
CA CYS A 30 -1.31 -12.55 9.45
C CYS A 30 -1.43 -14.04 9.77
N LYS A 31 -2.31 -14.39 10.71
CA LYS A 31 -2.72 -15.79 10.97
C LYS A 31 -4.20 -16.00 10.68
N ILE A 32 -5.01 -14.97 10.90
CA ILE A 32 -6.45 -14.96 10.63
C ILE A 32 -6.83 -13.67 9.88
N ASP A 33 -7.97 -13.69 9.19
CA ASP A 33 -8.47 -12.53 8.43
C ASP A 33 -8.65 -11.27 9.29
N GLU A 34 -8.91 -11.43 10.59
CA GLU A 34 -9.10 -10.34 11.55
C GLU A 34 -7.80 -9.62 11.91
N ASP A 35 -6.64 -10.25 11.67
CA ASP A 35 -5.33 -9.61 11.87
C ASP A 35 -5.05 -8.56 10.78
N CYS A 36 -5.74 -8.66 9.64
CA CYS A 36 -5.54 -7.76 8.52
C CYS A 36 -6.29 -6.43 8.70
N PRO A 37 -5.69 -5.30 8.32
CA PRO A 37 -6.29 -3.99 8.51
C PRO A 37 -7.54 -3.82 7.66
N GLN A 38 -8.71 -3.73 8.29
CA GLN A 38 -9.97 -3.52 7.58
C GLN A 38 -10.18 -2.03 7.28
N PHE A 39 -9.85 -1.61 6.05
CA PHE A 39 -10.13 -0.25 5.59
C PHE A 39 -11.51 -0.17 4.91
N GLN A 40 -12.46 0.52 5.54
CA GLN A 40 -13.64 1.01 4.85
C GLN A 40 -13.28 2.28 4.07
N ARG A 41 -13.15 2.19 2.74
CA ARG A 41 -13.00 3.40 1.94
C ARG A 41 -14.33 4.15 1.86
N PRO A 42 -14.35 5.49 1.97
CA PRO A 42 -15.57 6.29 1.92
C PRO A 42 -16.29 6.29 0.56
N TRP A 43 -15.68 5.74 -0.50
CA TRP A 43 -16.22 5.76 -1.87
C TRP A 43 -16.47 4.33 -2.36
N SER A 44 -17.64 3.77 -2.02
CA SER A 44 -18.33 2.56 -2.54
C SER A 44 -17.54 1.25 -2.80
N GLN A 45 -16.23 1.22 -2.55
CA GLN A 45 -15.39 0.05 -2.71
C GLN A 45 -15.22 -0.61 -1.34
N ILE A 46 -15.90 -1.74 -1.17
CA ILE A 46 -15.61 -2.63 -0.06
C ILE A 46 -14.26 -3.28 -0.38
N VAL A 47 -13.20 -2.80 0.28
CA VAL A 47 -11.89 -3.46 0.28
C VAL A 47 -11.91 -4.44 1.44
N LYS A 48 -12.00 -5.74 1.14
CA LYS A 48 -11.84 -6.79 2.15
C LYS A 48 -10.41 -7.29 2.09
N TYR A 49 -9.78 -7.34 3.25
CA TYR A 49 -8.48 -7.98 3.41
C TYR A 49 -8.69 -9.40 3.93
N TYR A 50 -7.90 -10.33 3.41
CA TYR A 50 -7.93 -11.74 3.76
C TYR A 50 -6.51 -12.21 4.03
N CYS A 51 -6.38 -13.14 4.97
CA CYS A 51 -5.12 -13.78 5.24
C CYS A 51 -4.94 -14.99 4.31
N ILE A 52 -3.97 -14.93 3.41
CA ILE A 52 -3.65 -16.02 2.49
C ILE A 52 -2.14 -16.27 2.59
N ALA A 53 -1.75 -17.52 2.86
CA ALA A 53 -0.35 -17.91 2.99
C ALA A 53 0.44 -17.02 3.98
N ASP A 54 -0.16 -16.76 5.14
CA ASP A 54 0.40 -15.92 6.22
C ASP A 54 0.62 -14.45 5.83
N GLN A 55 0.01 -13.97 4.75
CA GLN A 55 0.09 -12.58 4.28
C GLN A 55 -1.30 -11.97 4.02
N CYS A 56 -1.45 -10.68 4.28
CA CYS A 56 -2.69 -9.95 4.03
C CYS A 56 -2.84 -9.55 2.56
N PHE A 57 -3.84 -10.11 1.88
CA PHE A 57 -4.22 -9.73 0.52
C PHE A 57 -5.53 -8.95 0.51
N TYR A 58 -5.63 -7.92 -0.33
CA TYR A 58 -6.88 -7.17 -0.49
C TYR A 58 -7.64 -7.59 -1.74
N TYR A 59 -8.96 -7.67 -1.64
CA TYR A 59 -9.88 -7.84 -2.76
C TYR A 59 -10.79 -6.62 -2.86
N ILE A 60 -10.78 -5.98 -4.03
CA ILE A 60 -11.67 -4.85 -4.35
C ILE A 60 -12.92 -5.44 -5.00
N LYS A 61 -14.06 -5.42 -4.28
CA LYS A 61 -15.35 -5.75 -4.88
C LYS A 61 -15.99 -4.47 -5.42
N HIS A 62 -16.01 -4.31 -6.74
CA HIS A 62 -16.83 -3.28 -7.38
C HIS A 62 -18.31 -3.66 -7.25
N ILE A 63 -19.05 -2.94 -6.42
CA ILE A 63 -20.52 -3.01 -6.40
C ILE A 63 -20.99 -2.11 -7.54
N LYS A 64 -21.58 -2.74 -8.57
CA LYS A 64 -22.15 -2.07 -9.75
C LYS A 64 -23.57 -1.61 -9.45
#